data_AF-A0A815Y178-F1
#
_entry.id   AF-A0A815Y178-F1
#
_cell.length_a   1.000
_cell.length_b   1.000
_cell.length_c   1.000
_cell.angle_alpha   90.00
_cell.angle_beta   90.00
_cell.angle_gamma   90.00
#
_symmetry.space_group_name_H-M   'P 1'
#
loop_
_entity.id
_entity.type
_entity.pdbx_description
1 polymer ?
#
loop_
_entity_poly.entity_id
_entity_poly.type
_entity_poly.pdbx_seq_one_letter_code
_entity_poly.pdbx_strand_id
1 'polypeptide(L)'
;MGNYPKALSSHEKALEIRQQSLPPNHPNLAMSYNNIGLVYENMGNYSKARTFYEYAIQIGEQSLASNHPNLQNYRNNLEDVKNK
;
A
#
# COMPACT_ATOMS: atom_id res chain seq x y z
N MET A 1 17.28 -2.52 -14.67
CA MET A 1 17.20 -1.97 -13.30
C MET A 1 15.95 -1.11 -13.23
N GLY A 2 15.01 -1.44 -12.33
CA GLY A 2 13.77 -0.66 -12.17
C GLY A 2 14.06 0.75 -11.65
N ASN A 3 13.39 1.77 -12.18
CA ASN A 3 13.52 3.14 -11.66
C ASN A 3 12.57 3.33 -10.46
N TYR A 4 12.89 2.66 -9.36
CA TYR A 4 12.08 2.68 -8.13
C TYR A 4 11.93 4.07 -7.51
N PRO A 5 12.95 4.96 -7.50
CA PRO A 5 12.76 6.33 -7.01
C PRO A 5 11.69 7.11 -7.77
N LYS A 6 11.64 6.97 -9.11
CA LYS A 6 10.61 7.63 -9.92
C LYS A 6 9.23 7.02 -9.68
N ALA A 7 9.15 5.70 -9.54
CA ALA A 7 7.90 5.01 -9.21
C ALA A 7 7.36 5.46 -7.84
N LEU A 8 8.23 5.49 -6.82
CA LEU A 8 7.90 5.95 -5.47
C LEU A 8 7.35 7.38 -5.49
N SER A 9 8.09 8.31 -6.11
CA SER A 9 7.65 9.71 -6.21
C SER A 9 6.29 9.87 -6.93
N SER A 10 6.03 9.04 -7.94
CA SER A 10 4.75 9.06 -8.66
C SER A 10 3.60 8.55 -7.79
N HIS A 11 3.82 7.47 -7.03
CA HIS A 11 2.82 6.93 -6.10
C HIS A 11 2.57 7.85 -4.90
N GLU A 12 3.59 8.51 -4.35
CA GLU A 12 3.47 9.47 -3.25
C GLU A 12 2.64 10.69 -3.67
N LYS A 13 2.90 11.26 -4.86
CA LYS A 13 2.07 12.35 -5.41
C LYS A 13 0.62 11.93 -5.63
N ALA A 14 0.40 10.72 -6.14
CA ALA A 14 -0.95 10.19 -6.33
C ALA A 14 -1.67 9.97 -4.98
N LEU A 15 -0.95 9.54 -3.94
CA LEU A 15 -1.48 9.41 -2.59
C LEU A 15 -1.88 10.77 -2.02
N GLU A 16 -1.04 11.79 -2.14
CA GLU A 16 -1.31 13.16 -1.67
C GLU A 16 -2.60 13.72 -2.29
N ILE A 17 -2.75 13.63 -3.62
CA ILE A 17 -3.94 14.10 -4.34
C ILE A 17 -5.19 13.35 -3.85
N ARG A 18 -5.09 12.02 -3.66
CA ARG A 18 -6.21 11.19 -3.17
C ARG A 18 -6.59 11.54 -1.74
N GLN A 19 -5.62 11.81 -0.86
CA GLN A 19 -5.88 12.22 0.52
C GLN A 19 -6.63 13.56 0.60
N GLN A 20 -6.37 14.48 -0.32
CA GLN A 20 -7.10 15.74 -0.42
C GLN A 20 -8.50 15.59 -1.01
N SER A 21 -8.73 14.58 -1.85
CA SER A 21 -9.95 14.44 -2.65
C SER A 21 -10.94 13.41 -2.11
N LEU A 22 -10.50 12.49 -1.26
CA LEU A 22 -11.27 11.32 -0.83
C LEU A 22 -11.41 11.27 0.69
N PRO A 23 -12.50 10.68 1.21
CA PRO A 23 -12.62 10.37 2.63
C PRO A 23 -11.45 9.50 3.14
N PRO A 24 -11.04 9.61 4.42
CA PRO A 24 -9.89 8.88 4.96
C PRO A 24 -9.97 7.35 4.86
N ASN A 25 -11.19 6.79 4.83
CA ASN A 25 -11.42 5.35 4.68
C ASN A 25 -11.64 4.93 3.21
N HIS A 26 -11.38 5.77 2.22
CA HIS A 26 -11.68 5.40 0.83
C HIS A 26 -10.75 4.26 0.34
N PRO A 27 -11.25 3.20 -0.31
CA PRO A 27 -10.46 2.02 -0.69
C PRO A 27 -9.32 2.33 -1.68
N ASN A 28 -9.44 3.37 -2.50
CA ASN A 28 -8.33 3.87 -3.33
C ASN A 28 -7.12 4.37 -2.52
N LEU A 29 -7.32 4.83 -1.28
CA LEU A 29 -6.20 5.16 -0.39
C LEU A 29 -5.47 3.88 0.03
N ALA A 30 -6.20 2.83 0.42
CA ALA A 30 -5.60 1.53 0.73
C ALA A 30 -4.74 1.00 -0.43
N MET A 31 -5.26 1.10 -1.66
CA MET A 31 -4.52 0.69 -2.86
C MET A 31 -3.25 1.53 -3.08
N SER A 32 -3.29 2.84 -2.84
CA SER A 32 -2.09 3.69 -2.90
C SER A 32 -1.02 3.22 -1.92
N TYR A 33 -1.39 3.02 -0.66
CA TYR A 33 -0.47 2.58 0.38
C TYR A 33 0.15 1.22 0.02
N ASN A 34 -0.66 0.25 -0.43
CA ASN A 34 -0.16 -1.04 -0.87
C ASN A 34 0.87 -0.93 -2.01
N ASN A 35 0.61 -0.08 -3.01
CA ASN A 35 1.53 0.09 -4.12
C ASN A 35 2.85 0.74 -3.70
N ILE A 36 2.83 1.68 -2.76
CA ILE A 36 4.05 2.23 -2.17
C ILE A 36 4.81 1.14 -1.39
N GLY A 37 4.09 0.29 -0.66
CA GLY A 37 4.66 -0.89 0.00
C GLY A 37 5.43 -1.79 -0.96
N LEU A 38 4.80 -2.13 -2.10
CA LEU A 38 5.43 -2.93 -3.17
C LEU A 38 6.69 -2.28 -3.72
N VAL A 39 6.72 -0.96 -3.88
CA VAL A 39 7.92 -0.26 -4.35
C VAL A 39 9.05 -0.40 -3.33
N TYR A 40 8.77 -0.21 -2.04
CA TYR A 40 9.77 -0.38 -0.98
C TYR A 40 10.25 -1.83 -0.85
N GLU A 41 9.35 -2.81 -1.00
CA GLU A 41 9.71 -4.23 -1.02
C GLU A 41 10.67 -4.55 -2.17
N ASN A 42 10.37 -4.07 -3.38
CA ASN A 42 11.24 -4.24 -4.55
C ASN A 42 12.59 -3.51 -4.43
N MET A 43 12.69 -2.52 -3.53
CA MET A 43 13.94 -1.85 -3.16
C MET A 43 14.70 -2.57 -2.03
N GLY A 44 14.14 -3.65 -1.47
CA GLY A 44 14.69 -4.38 -0.32
C GLY A 44 14.47 -3.67 1.03
N ASN A 45 13.64 -2.63 1.09
CA ASN A 45 13.32 -1.93 2.33
C ASN A 45 12.04 -2.51 2.95
N TYR A 46 12.16 -3.72 3.51
CA TYR A 46 11.04 -4.46 4.08
C TYR A 46 10.39 -3.77 5.28
N SER A 47 11.17 -3.03 6.09
CA SER A 47 10.63 -2.27 7.23
C SER A 47 9.65 -1.20 6.77
N LYS A 48 9.99 -0.42 5.73
CA LYS A 48 9.05 0.55 5.16
C LYS A 48 7.89 -0.14 4.45
N ALA A 49 8.16 -1.17 3.66
CA ALA A 49 7.11 -1.92 2.96
C ALA A 49 6.01 -2.39 3.91
N ARG A 50 6.43 -3.00 5.04
CA ARG A 50 5.55 -3.44 6.12
C ARG A 50 4.64 -2.32 6.62
N THR A 51 5.18 -1.15 6.97
CA THR A 51 4.38 -0.02 7.46
C THR A 51 3.31 0.40 6.45
N PHE A 52 3.67 0.43 5.16
CA PHE A 52 2.73 0.79 4.10
C PHE A 52 1.64 -0.27 3.89
N TYR A 53 1.96 -1.57 4.00
CA TYR A 53 0.95 -2.63 3.95
C TYR A 53 0.02 -2.60 5.16
N GLU A 54 0.52 -2.33 6.36
CA GLU A 54 -0.30 -2.18 7.57
C GLU A 54 -1.33 -1.04 7.40
N TYR A 55 -0.94 0.11 6.85
CA TYR A 55 -1.87 1.19 6.52
C TYR A 55 -2.90 0.79 5.45
N ALA A 56 -2.49 0.06 4.42
CA ALA A 56 -3.40 -0.44 3.40
C ALA A 56 -4.47 -1.37 3.97
N ILE A 57 -4.07 -2.28 4.87
CA ILE A 57 -4.98 -3.20 5.56
C ILE A 57 -5.94 -2.41 6.46
N GLN A 58 -5.44 -1.48 7.26
CA GLN A 58 -6.26 -0.67 8.17
C GLN A 58 -7.40 0.06 7.42
N ILE A 59 -7.09 0.71 6.30
CA ILE A 59 -8.10 1.40 5.48
C ILE A 59 -9.01 0.38 4.77
N GLY A 60 -8.43 -0.71 4.26
CA GLY A 60 -9.17 -1.78 3.59
C GLY A 60 -10.23 -2.42 4.51
N GLU A 61 -9.91 -2.68 5.77
CA GLU A 61 -10.84 -3.25 6.75
C GLU A 61 -12.01 -2.33 7.09
N GLN A 62 -11.82 -1.02 6.99
CA GLN A 62 -12.88 -0.03 7.21
C GLN A 62 -13.80 0.17 6.01
N SER A 63 -13.42 -0.33 4.82
CA SER A 63 -14.04 0.09 3.55
C SER A 63 -14.39 -1.02 2.58
N LEU A 64 -13.85 -2.22 2.79
CA LEU A 64 -14.08 -3.39 1.96
C LEU A 64 -14.68 -4.51 2.81
N ALA A 65 -15.45 -5.39 2.17
CA ALA A 65 -15.87 -6.63 2.80
C ALA A 65 -14.65 -7.48 3.19
N SER A 66 -14.75 -8.24 4.28
CA SER A 66 -13.64 -9.04 4.82
C SER A 66 -13.09 -10.09 3.85
N ASN A 67 -13.90 -10.51 2.87
CA ASN A 67 -13.55 -11.45 1.80
C ASN A 67 -13.12 -10.76 0.49
N HIS A 68 -12.98 -9.43 0.47
CA HIS A 68 -12.64 -8.70 -0.75
C HIS A 68 -11.22 -9.06 -1.24
N PRO A 69 -11.01 -9.38 -2.53
CA PRO A 69 -9.72 -9.83 -3.05
C PRO A 69 -8.56 -8.87 -2.75
N ASN A 70 -8.77 -7.56 -2.88
CA ASN A 70 -7.73 -6.57 -2.57
C ASN A 70 -7.27 -6.64 -1.10
N LEU A 71 -8.19 -6.84 -0.15
CA LEU A 71 -7.83 -6.95 1.27
C LEU A 71 -6.98 -8.20 1.52
N GLN A 72 -7.28 -9.31 0.84
CA GLN A 72 -6.44 -10.51 0.91
C GLN A 72 -5.06 -10.28 0.28
N ASN A 73 -4.99 -9.57 -0.85
CA ASN A 73 -3.71 -9.23 -1.45
C ASN A 73 -2.83 -8.37 -0.51
N TYR A 74 -3.40 -7.37 0.17
CA TYR A 74 -2.65 -6.54 1.11
C TYR A 74 -2.09 -7.37 2.28
N ARG A 75 -2.89 -8.32 2.80
CA ARG A 75 -2.46 -9.24 3.84
C ARG A 75 -1.35 -10.18 3.37
N ASN A 76 -1.48 -10.74 2.16
CA ASN A 76 -0.45 -11.60 1.59
C ASN A 76 0.89 -10.84 1.44
N ASN A 77 0.85 -9.62 0.91
CA ASN A 77 2.07 -8.80 0.79
C ASN A 77 2.71 -8.49 2.16
N LEU A 78 1.89 -8.24 3.19
CA LEU A 78 2.38 -8.07 4.56
C LEU A 78 3.05 -9.34 5.10
N GLU A 79 2.47 -10.52 4.85
CA GLU A 79 3.07 -11.79 5.25
C GLU A 79 4.38 -12.07 4.49
N ASP A 80 4.44 -11.75 3.20
CA ASP A 80 5.65 -11.93 2.39
C ASP A 80 6.82 -11.12 2.95
N VAL A 81 6.62 -9.86 3.34
CA VAL A 81 7.68 -9.02 3.93
C VAL A 81 8.02 -9.37 5.37
N LYS A 82 7.14 -10.05 6.12
CA LYS A 82 7.46 -10.58 7.46
C LYS A 82 8.42 -11.76 7.40
N ASN A 83 8.47 -12.46 6.25
CA ASN A 83 9.33 -13.61 6.02
C ASN A 83 10.70 -13.25 5.39
N LYS A 84 11.04 -11.95 5.34
CA LYS A 84 12.31 -11.43 4.81
C LYS A 84 13.15 -10.81 5.91
#